data_AF-A0A9Q0QP87-F1
#
_entry.id   AF-A0A9Q0QP87-F1
#
_cell.length_a   1.000
_cell.length_b   1.000
_cell.length_c   1.000
_cell.angle_alpha   90.00
_cell.angle_beta   90.00
_cell.angle_gamma   90.00
#
_symmetry.space_group_name_H-M   'P 1'
#
loop_
_entity.id
_entity.type
_entity.pdbx_description
1 polymer ?
#
loop_
_entity_poly.entity_id
_entity_poly.type
_entity_poly.pdbx_seq_one_letter_code
_entity_poly.pdbx_strand_id
1 'polypeptide(L)'
;MTNRSKLAAMHELFIRLVDDCGKTTIGKGRLRRIANTDKIIKVFPLGVLGLWGWKVKSTKLGLWGFGSITGGTVPGFVNGGFMGVKPGKLAGTIGLKIFQVASIIFVDSPVGTGFSYSISSQGHQTGDFKKTSKQLYQFLTKWMFDHPEFLNNHFYVAGDSYSGKIVPLVAKEISNGNEAGNGLVINLKGYLLGNPVTDLAFDRNKIVPFCHGMGLIPDELYESLKRSCGGNYIQIEPTNVQCLKDMQSFHKCISGLNPYQILEPLCVFVSSKPKEMVGDRRSISQNYYKILDPQPPIPAIGCRNYGYLLAYYWTNDIRVQNALHIQKVSNEKWQRCKYDLPYLFQVQSSIPYHAFLSKKGYPSLIYSGDHDMVVPFLATEAWIKSLNYSVVDEWRSWIVDGQIGGYTRTYSNHMTYATVKAR
;
A
#
# COMPACT_ATOMS: atom_id res chain seq x y z
N MET A 1 16.68 22.89 20.69
CA MET A 1 15.47 22.05 20.53
C MET A 1 15.53 21.38 19.17
N THR A 2 15.81 20.08 19.14
CA THR A 2 16.41 19.35 18.00
C THR A 2 15.36 18.67 17.10
N ASN A 3 15.76 18.41 15.85
CA ASN A 3 14.97 17.78 14.75
C ASN A 3 14.23 16.47 15.09
N ARG A 4 14.41 15.87 16.28
CA ARG A 4 13.73 14.64 16.72
C ARG A 4 12.22 14.81 16.97
N SER A 5 11.73 16.00 17.31
CA SER A 5 10.31 16.21 17.65
C SER A 5 9.35 16.23 16.45
N LYS A 6 9.85 16.50 15.23
CA LYS A 6 8.99 16.66 14.03
C LYS A 6 8.65 15.35 13.32
N LEU A 7 9.48 14.31 13.48
CA LEU A 7 9.21 12.96 12.98
C LEU A 7 8.28 12.19 13.95
N ALA A 8 8.46 12.38 15.25
CA ALA A 8 7.55 11.86 16.28
C ALA A 8 6.11 12.39 16.10
N ALA A 9 5.95 13.67 15.73
CA ALA A 9 4.63 14.24 15.42
C ALA A 9 4.00 13.71 14.11
N MET A 10 4.79 13.17 13.17
CA MET A 10 4.25 12.44 12.01
C MET A 10 3.92 11.00 12.36
N HIS A 11 4.71 10.39 13.24
CA HIS A 11 4.48 9.04 13.78
C HIS A 11 3.16 8.99 14.55
N GLU A 12 2.94 9.91 15.50
CA GLU A 12 1.69 10.09 16.28
C GLU A 12 0.44 10.29 15.41
N LEU A 13 0.59 10.82 14.19
CA LEU A 13 -0.54 11.29 13.41
C LEU A 13 -0.93 10.35 12.25
N PHE A 14 0.02 9.53 11.78
CA PHE A 14 -0.28 8.38 10.91
C PHE A 14 -0.96 7.24 11.69
N ILE A 15 -0.70 7.18 12.99
CA ILE A 15 -1.13 6.17 13.95
C ILE A 15 -2.64 6.27 14.30
N ARG A 16 -3.31 7.41 14.07
CA ARG A 16 -4.71 7.66 14.46
C ARG A 16 -5.79 7.02 13.55
N LEU A 17 -5.52 5.89 12.90
CA LEU A 17 -6.32 5.36 11.78
C LEU A 17 -7.12 4.07 12.06
N VAL A 18 -7.73 3.93 13.24
CA VAL A 18 -8.69 2.82 13.46
C VAL A 18 -9.93 3.28 14.24
N ASP A 19 -11.07 3.21 13.55
CA ASP A 19 -12.49 3.32 13.93
C ASP A 19 -13.01 4.55 14.71
N ASP A 20 -14.01 5.24 14.13
CA ASP A 20 -15.45 5.02 14.41
C ASP A 20 -16.30 6.17 13.79
N CYS A 21 -17.55 5.92 13.41
CA CYS A 21 -18.68 6.86 13.66
C CYS A 21 -20.03 6.42 13.07
N GLY A 22 -20.95 6.08 13.98
CA GLY A 22 -22.41 6.23 13.86
C GLY A 22 -22.88 7.69 13.76
N LYS A 23 -23.79 7.98 12.81
CA LYS A 23 -25.13 8.62 12.96
C LYS A 23 -25.24 10.16 12.74
N THR A 24 -26.32 10.51 11.97
CA THR A 24 -27.10 11.79 11.84
C THR A 24 -26.37 13.11 11.48
N THR A 25 -26.87 14.09 10.71
CA THR A 25 -28.21 14.54 10.26
C THR A 25 -28.09 15.40 8.96
N ILE A 26 -29.19 16.00 8.51
CA ILE A 26 -29.55 16.49 7.16
C ILE A 26 -29.18 17.97 6.89
N GLY A 27 -28.97 18.32 5.62
CA GLY A 27 -29.10 19.71 5.10
C GLY A 27 -28.96 19.80 3.58
N LYS A 28 -30.05 20.13 2.87
CA LYS A 28 -30.12 20.31 1.40
C LYS A 28 -29.67 21.72 1.01
N GLY A 29 -28.93 21.85 -0.10
CA GLY A 29 -28.70 23.13 -0.79
C GLY A 29 -28.25 22.92 -2.24
N ARG A 30 -29.04 23.43 -3.19
CA ARG A 30 -28.80 23.48 -4.65
C ARG A 30 -27.93 24.70 -4.97
N LEU A 31 -27.07 24.64 -6.00
CA LEU A 31 -26.69 25.84 -6.77
C LEU A 31 -26.25 25.54 -8.21
N ARG A 32 -26.43 26.57 -9.06
CA ARG A 32 -26.46 26.62 -10.53
C ARG A 32 -25.07 26.69 -11.18
N ARG A 33 -25.03 26.34 -12.48
CA ARG A 33 -23.94 26.49 -13.45
C ARG A 33 -23.61 27.96 -13.74
N ILE A 34 -22.32 28.25 -13.97
CA ILE A 34 -21.84 29.23 -14.96
C ILE A 34 -20.57 28.66 -15.63
N ALA A 35 -20.56 28.65 -16.96
CA ALA A 35 -19.41 28.41 -17.87
C ALA A 35 -18.51 29.67 -17.90
N ASN A 36 -17.24 29.70 -18.28
CA ASN A 36 -16.59 29.17 -19.48
C ASN A 36 -15.09 29.55 -19.38
N THR A 37 -14.19 28.74 -19.97
CA THR A 37 -12.99 29.06 -20.78
C THR A 37 -11.75 28.18 -20.52
N ASP A 38 -11.47 27.41 -21.57
CA ASP A 38 -10.19 27.08 -22.23
C ASP A 38 -8.97 26.52 -21.47
N LYS A 39 -8.70 25.26 -21.83
CA LYS A 39 -7.42 24.52 -21.88
C LYS A 39 -6.51 24.60 -20.66
N ILE A 40 -6.72 23.71 -19.69
CA ILE A 40 -5.71 23.42 -18.66
C ILE A 40 -5.80 21.95 -18.22
N ILE A 41 -4.71 21.19 -18.32
CA ILE A 41 -4.51 19.99 -17.49
C ILE A 41 -4.15 20.52 -16.11
N LYS A 42 -5.13 20.53 -15.22
CA LYS A 42 -5.04 21.11 -13.87
C LYS A 42 -5.27 19.98 -12.86
N VAL A 43 -4.26 19.72 -12.03
CA VAL A 43 -4.44 18.98 -10.78
C VAL A 43 -5.23 19.91 -9.85
N PHE A 44 -6.36 19.47 -9.31
CA PHE A 44 -7.21 20.34 -8.48
C PHE A 44 -6.58 20.64 -7.12
N PRO A 45 -6.43 21.92 -6.74
CA PRO A 45 -6.67 22.38 -5.38
C PRO A 45 -8.17 22.71 -5.25
N LEU A 46 -8.91 21.98 -4.42
CA LEU A 46 -10.30 22.35 -4.12
C LEU A 46 -10.35 23.35 -2.96
N GLY A 47 -10.49 24.62 -3.31
CA GLY A 47 -11.15 25.68 -2.54
C GLY A 47 -11.85 26.59 -3.56
N VAL A 48 -13.04 27.16 -3.38
CA VAL A 48 -13.70 27.67 -2.18
C VAL A 48 -15.19 27.85 -2.49
N LEU A 49 -16.08 27.66 -1.50
CA LEU A 49 -17.20 28.56 -1.12
C LEU A 49 -17.98 27.88 0.04
N GLY A 50 -18.04 28.40 1.26
CA GLY A 50 -17.58 29.70 1.73
C GLY A 50 -17.37 29.77 3.25
N LEU A 51 -16.58 30.79 3.61
CA LEU A 51 -16.62 31.58 4.86
C LEU A 51 -16.82 30.80 6.16
N TRP A 52 -15.76 30.20 6.70
CA TRP A 52 -15.25 30.44 8.05
C TRP A 52 -13.73 30.20 8.00
N GLY A 53 -12.95 31.25 8.28
CA GLY A 53 -11.51 31.24 8.07
C GLY A 53 -10.76 30.33 9.03
N TRP A 54 -10.06 29.32 8.49
CA TRP A 54 -8.88 28.74 9.10
C TRP A 54 -7.77 28.68 8.06
N LYS A 55 -6.87 29.68 8.09
CA LYS A 55 -5.58 29.63 7.41
C LYS A 55 -4.76 28.50 8.04
N VAL A 56 -4.72 27.33 7.43
CA VAL A 56 -3.72 26.30 7.78
C VAL A 56 -2.40 26.72 7.14
N LYS A 57 -1.61 27.52 7.86
CA LYS A 57 -0.21 27.77 7.53
C LYS A 57 0.62 26.56 7.98
N SER A 58 1.36 25.96 7.04
CA SER A 58 2.28 24.81 7.16
C SER A 58 1.68 23.44 6.80
N THR A 59 1.66 23.10 5.51
CA THR A 59 1.34 21.76 5.02
C THR A 59 2.61 21.02 4.60
N LYS A 60 2.77 19.78 5.07
CA LYS A 60 3.78 18.84 4.54
C LYS A 60 3.21 18.21 3.25
N LEU A 61 4.05 17.80 2.29
CA LEU A 61 3.59 17.11 1.09
C LEU A 61 4.03 15.64 1.16
N GLY A 62 3.09 14.72 1.17
CA GLY A 62 3.36 13.29 1.03
C GLY A 62 3.04 12.83 -0.40
N LEU A 63 3.90 12.01 -0.98
CA LEU A 63 3.52 11.14 -2.08
C LEU A 63 3.09 9.80 -1.51
N TRP A 64 1.91 9.32 -1.89
CA TRP A 64 1.44 7.99 -1.54
C TRP A 64 1.20 7.18 -2.81
N GLY A 65 2.05 6.17 -3.05
CA GLY A 65 1.79 5.13 -4.05
C GLY A 65 1.20 3.88 -3.37
N PHE A 66 0.11 3.31 -3.88
CA PHE A 66 -0.41 2.05 -3.31
C PHE A 66 0.43 0.84 -3.71
N GLY A 67 0.31 -0.20 -2.89
CA GLY A 67 1.17 -1.36 -2.80
C GLY A 67 1.01 -2.50 -3.78
N SER A 68 0.26 -2.36 -4.87
CA SER A 68 0.17 -3.44 -5.85
C SER A 68 0.74 -2.99 -7.19
N ILE A 69 1.54 -3.87 -7.79
CA ILE A 69 2.13 -3.78 -9.14
C ILE A 69 1.11 -3.41 -10.22
N THR A 70 -0.16 -3.57 -9.90
CA THR A 70 -1.30 -3.43 -10.81
C THR A 70 -2.45 -2.66 -10.16
N GLY A 71 -2.19 -2.10 -8.98
CA GLY A 71 -3.09 -1.42 -8.05
C GLY A 71 -3.41 0.00 -8.47
N GLY A 72 -4.56 0.27 -9.10
CA GLY A 72 -5.06 1.63 -9.22
C GLY A 72 -5.16 2.26 -7.82
N THR A 73 -4.87 3.55 -7.70
CA THR A 73 -4.77 4.33 -6.46
C THR A 73 -6.09 4.88 -5.98
N VAL A 74 -7.13 4.80 -6.80
CA VAL A 74 -8.49 5.18 -6.43
C VAL A 74 -9.01 4.49 -5.16
N PRO A 75 -8.75 3.21 -4.85
CA PRO A 75 -9.14 2.62 -3.57
C PRO A 75 -8.51 3.34 -2.37
N GLY A 76 -7.35 3.96 -2.56
CA GLY A 76 -6.71 4.85 -1.61
C GLY A 76 -7.43 6.16 -1.38
N PHE A 77 -8.11 6.66 -2.40
CA PHE A 77 -9.02 7.81 -2.36
C PHE A 77 -10.39 7.42 -1.78
N VAL A 78 -10.87 6.20 -2.07
CA VAL A 78 -12.11 5.61 -1.56
C VAL A 78 -12.02 5.28 -0.07
N ASN A 79 -10.99 4.56 0.35
CA ASN A 79 -10.61 4.34 1.75
C ASN A 79 -10.06 5.62 2.39
N GLY A 80 -9.58 6.54 1.54
CA GLY A 80 -8.99 7.86 1.80
C GLY A 80 -9.91 8.91 2.36
N GLY A 81 -11.22 8.77 2.14
CA GLY A 81 -12.18 9.65 2.77
C GLY A 81 -13.29 10.18 1.91
N PHE A 82 -13.70 9.46 0.87
CA PHE A 82 -14.89 9.86 0.11
C PHE A 82 -16.00 8.81 -0.01
N MET A 83 -15.78 7.55 0.38
CA MET A 83 -16.87 6.56 0.31
C MET A 83 -16.87 5.58 1.48
N GLY A 84 -17.31 6.08 2.65
CA GLY A 84 -18.11 5.27 3.55
C GLY A 84 -19.57 5.31 3.09
N VAL A 85 -20.02 4.33 2.31
CA VAL A 85 -21.45 4.26 1.92
C VAL A 85 -22.23 3.58 3.02
N LYS A 86 -22.90 4.35 3.89
CA LYS A 86 -24.03 3.83 4.66
C LYS A 86 -25.27 3.80 3.75
N PRO A 87 -26.12 2.76 3.82
CA PRO A 87 -27.34 2.70 3.02
C PRO A 87 -28.18 3.97 3.20
N GLY A 88 -28.50 4.67 2.11
CA GLY A 88 -29.39 5.84 2.11
C GLY A 88 -28.74 7.23 2.25
N LYS A 89 -27.40 7.39 2.19
CA LYS A 89 -26.75 8.72 2.13
C LYS A 89 -25.69 8.80 1.03
N LEU A 90 -25.69 9.93 0.29
CA LEU A 90 -24.58 10.32 -0.60
C LEU A 90 -23.27 10.36 0.18
N ALA A 91 -22.18 9.90 -0.45
CA ALA A 91 -20.77 10.05 -0.10
C ALA A 91 -20.50 10.79 1.22
N GLY A 92 -20.42 10.03 2.33
CA GLY A 92 -19.96 10.56 3.60
C GLY A 92 -18.44 10.67 3.62
N THR A 93 -17.92 11.84 3.97
CA THR A 93 -16.48 12.08 4.17
C THR A 93 -16.03 11.33 5.41
N ILE A 94 -15.35 10.18 5.26
CA ILE A 94 -14.52 9.63 6.33
C ILE A 94 -13.24 10.47 6.28
N GLY A 95 -13.18 11.62 6.94
CA GLY A 95 -11.98 12.44 6.91
C GLY A 95 -10.81 11.68 7.52
N LEU A 96 -9.97 11.02 6.70
CA LEU A 96 -8.75 10.44 7.24
C LEU A 96 -7.90 11.57 7.80
N LYS A 97 -7.52 11.44 9.08
CA LYS A 97 -6.72 12.43 9.81
C LYS A 97 -5.42 12.81 9.09
N ILE A 98 -4.92 11.97 8.17
CA ILE A 98 -3.75 12.27 7.36
C ILE A 98 -3.94 13.47 6.42
N PHE A 99 -5.13 13.66 5.83
CA PHE A 99 -5.39 14.82 4.96
C PHE A 99 -5.48 16.14 5.74
N GLN A 100 -5.62 16.06 7.08
CA GLN A 100 -5.61 17.25 7.94
C GLN A 100 -4.19 17.81 8.13
N VAL A 101 -3.14 17.06 7.76
CA VAL A 101 -1.74 17.44 8.01
C VAL A 101 -0.82 17.38 6.80
N ALA A 102 -1.29 16.78 5.71
CA ALA A 102 -0.49 16.55 4.53
C ALA A 102 -1.35 16.69 3.27
N SER A 103 -0.77 17.32 2.27
CA SER A 103 -1.22 17.15 0.88
C SER A 103 -0.73 15.80 0.39
N ILE A 104 -1.56 15.04 -0.31
CA ILE A 104 -1.23 13.69 -0.79
C ILE A 104 -1.38 13.61 -2.30
N ILE A 105 -0.34 13.11 -2.97
CA ILE A 105 -0.40 12.75 -4.38
C ILE A 105 -0.56 11.24 -4.47
N PHE A 106 -1.65 10.79 -5.12
CA PHE A 106 -1.87 9.39 -5.47
C PHE A 106 -1.48 9.16 -6.93
N VAL A 107 -0.65 8.15 -7.18
CA VAL A 107 -0.10 7.88 -8.53
C VAL A 107 -0.40 6.45 -8.96
N ASP A 108 -1.22 6.31 -10.00
CA ASP A 108 -1.41 5.04 -10.70
C ASP A 108 -0.12 4.67 -11.42
N SER A 109 0.54 3.61 -10.97
CA SER A 109 1.84 3.19 -11.51
C SER A 109 2.01 1.68 -11.36
N PRO A 110 2.63 1.00 -12.34
CA PRO A 110 3.18 1.51 -13.61
C PRO A 110 2.10 1.81 -14.66
N VAL A 111 2.53 2.21 -15.86
CA VAL A 111 1.68 2.31 -17.05
C VAL A 111 0.80 1.06 -17.22
N GLY A 112 -0.48 1.27 -17.48
CA GLY A 112 -1.51 0.22 -17.58
C GLY A 112 -2.26 -0.04 -16.27
N THR A 113 -1.78 0.50 -15.15
CA THR A 113 -2.46 0.44 -13.85
C THR A 113 -3.52 1.53 -13.74
N GLY A 114 -4.73 1.17 -13.30
CA GLY A 114 -5.82 2.11 -13.09
C GLY A 114 -6.11 2.98 -14.32
N PHE A 115 -5.89 4.30 -14.20
CA PHE A 115 -6.04 5.27 -15.29
C PHE A 115 -4.74 5.60 -16.02
N SER A 116 -3.59 5.07 -15.60
CA SER A 116 -2.31 5.31 -16.27
C SER A 116 -2.22 4.49 -17.55
N TYR A 117 -1.87 5.13 -18.66
CA TYR A 117 -1.77 4.50 -19.99
C TYR A 117 -0.56 5.02 -20.77
N SER A 118 -0.24 4.35 -21.88
CA SER A 118 0.70 4.82 -22.89
C SER A 118 0.07 4.67 -24.26
N ILE A 119 0.38 5.56 -25.19
CA ILE A 119 0.03 5.42 -26.61
C ILE A 119 1.09 4.64 -27.40
N SER A 120 2.28 4.47 -26.83
CA SER A 120 3.37 3.68 -27.43
C SER A 120 3.44 2.29 -26.83
N SER A 121 3.80 1.30 -27.65
CA SER A 121 4.07 -0.08 -27.22
C SER A 121 5.23 -0.14 -26.22
N GLN A 122 6.26 0.70 -26.41
CA GLN A 122 7.41 0.79 -25.50
C GLN A 122 7.00 1.23 -24.09
N GLY A 123 6.04 2.14 -23.95
CA GLY A 123 5.57 2.60 -22.64
C GLY A 123 4.83 1.53 -21.83
N HIS A 124 4.31 0.48 -22.49
CA HIS A 124 3.69 -0.68 -21.82
C HIS A 124 4.70 -1.72 -21.32
N GLN A 125 5.98 -1.56 -21.63
CA GLN A 125 7.01 -2.41 -21.05
C GLN A 125 7.26 -1.93 -19.61
N THR A 126 6.73 -2.64 -18.61
CA THR A 126 6.80 -2.26 -17.17
C THR A 126 7.75 -3.18 -16.36
N GLY A 127 8.16 -2.75 -15.17
CA GLY A 127 9.14 -3.44 -14.31
C GLY A 127 9.80 -2.54 -13.27
N ASP A 128 10.50 -3.09 -12.28
CA ASP A 128 10.87 -2.34 -11.08
C ASP A 128 11.77 -1.10 -11.31
N PHE A 129 12.90 -1.23 -12.02
CA PHE A 129 13.96 -0.20 -12.12
C PHE A 129 13.71 0.86 -13.20
N LYS A 130 14.24 0.62 -14.42
CA LYS A 130 14.27 1.60 -15.53
C LYS A 130 12.87 2.01 -15.99
N LYS A 131 11.86 1.24 -15.58
CA LYS A 131 10.48 1.43 -15.97
C LYS A 131 9.73 2.11 -14.82
N THR A 132 9.36 1.42 -13.75
CA THR A 132 8.56 2.00 -12.66
C THR A 132 9.28 3.08 -11.87
N SER A 133 10.44 2.81 -11.25
CA SER A 133 11.07 3.80 -10.35
C SER A 133 11.53 5.05 -11.09
N LYS A 134 12.10 4.90 -12.29
CA LYS A 134 12.52 6.04 -13.12
C LYS A 134 11.35 6.83 -13.70
N GLN A 135 10.28 6.17 -14.16
CA GLN A 135 9.07 6.88 -14.62
C GLN A 135 8.42 7.66 -13.48
N LEU A 136 8.36 7.08 -12.27
CA LEU A 136 7.87 7.78 -11.08
C LEU A 136 8.73 8.99 -10.75
N TYR A 137 10.07 8.85 -10.77
CA TYR A 137 10.96 9.99 -10.58
C TYR A 137 10.74 11.08 -11.64
N GLN A 138 10.67 10.72 -12.92
CA GLN A 138 10.38 11.67 -14.00
C GLN A 138 9.02 12.36 -13.84
N PHE A 139 7.98 11.62 -13.46
CA PHE A 139 6.67 12.18 -13.15
C PHE A 139 6.77 13.20 -12.02
N LEU A 140 7.46 12.87 -10.92
CA LEU A 140 7.62 13.77 -9.78
C LEU A 140 8.39 15.02 -10.13
N THR A 141 9.48 14.91 -10.89
CA THR A 141 10.25 16.08 -11.36
C THR A 141 9.36 17.02 -12.19
N LYS A 142 8.58 16.48 -13.13
CA LYS A 142 7.64 17.28 -13.94
C LYS A 142 6.53 17.89 -13.09
N TRP A 143 5.93 17.11 -12.20
CA TRP A 143 4.87 17.60 -11.32
C TRP A 143 5.36 18.74 -10.42
N MET A 144 6.56 18.62 -9.86
CA MET A 144 7.18 19.66 -9.03
C MET A 144 7.57 20.90 -9.83
N PHE A 145 7.94 20.73 -11.10
CA PHE A 145 8.17 21.85 -12.01
C PHE A 145 6.87 22.62 -12.31
N ASP A 146 5.77 21.90 -12.54
CA ASP A 146 4.46 22.48 -12.81
C ASP A 146 3.77 23.05 -11.56
N HIS A 147 4.18 22.61 -10.36
CA HIS A 147 3.63 23.02 -9.06
C HIS A 147 4.74 23.51 -8.11
N PRO A 148 5.44 24.60 -8.46
CA PRO A 148 6.63 25.08 -7.73
C PRO A 148 6.31 25.49 -6.28
N GLU A 149 5.05 25.80 -5.95
CA GLU A 149 4.60 26.12 -4.59
C GLU A 149 4.84 24.98 -3.59
N PHE A 150 5.03 23.74 -4.08
CA PHE A 150 5.30 22.57 -3.24
C PHE A 150 6.79 22.25 -3.06
N LEU A 151 7.71 22.92 -3.77
CA LEU A 151 9.15 22.59 -3.75
C LEU A 151 9.77 22.68 -2.35
N ASN A 152 9.31 23.65 -1.55
CA ASN A 152 9.82 23.85 -0.19
C ASN A 152 9.19 22.90 0.84
N ASN A 153 8.11 22.20 0.48
CA ASN A 153 7.43 21.31 1.41
C ASN A 153 8.29 20.09 1.71
N HIS A 154 8.25 19.63 2.97
CA HIS A 154 8.83 18.33 3.31
C HIS A 154 8.14 17.25 2.48
N PHE A 155 8.93 16.51 1.71
CA PHE A 155 8.46 15.47 0.82
C PHE A 155 8.73 14.08 1.39
N TYR A 156 7.73 13.20 1.38
CA TYR A 156 7.86 11.82 1.80
C TYR A 156 7.35 10.89 0.71
N VAL A 157 7.98 9.73 0.55
CA VAL A 157 7.49 8.67 -0.33
C VAL A 157 6.89 7.57 0.52
N ALA A 158 5.62 7.23 0.30
CA ALA A 158 4.91 6.20 1.04
C ALA A 158 4.33 5.13 0.13
N GLY A 159 4.21 3.91 0.66
CA GLY A 159 3.41 2.85 0.05
C GLY A 159 3.27 1.62 0.93
N ASP A 160 2.62 0.59 0.41
CA ASP A 160 2.36 -0.66 1.12
C ASP A 160 2.75 -1.90 0.30
N SER A 161 2.74 -3.11 0.86
CA SER A 161 2.87 -4.37 0.09
C SER A 161 4.05 -4.38 -0.90
N TYR A 162 3.83 -4.59 -2.21
CA TYR A 162 4.91 -4.63 -3.22
C TYR A 162 5.65 -3.29 -3.38
N SER A 163 5.07 -2.17 -2.94
CA SER A 163 5.78 -0.89 -2.87
C SER A 163 6.96 -0.93 -1.90
N GLY A 164 7.09 -1.96 -1.06
CA GLY A 164 8.32 -2.30 -0.34
C GLY A 164 9.56 -2.46 -1.23
N LYS A 165 9.38 -2.78 -2.53
CA LYS A 165 10.46 -2.77 -3.53
C LYS A 165 10.60 -1.44 -4.26
N ILE A 166 9.48 -0.77 -4.55
CA ILE A 166 9.45 0.42 -5.40
C ILE A 166 9.81 1.70 -4.65
N VAL A 167 9.28 1.90 -3.44
CA VAL A 167 9.50 3.12 -2.64
C VAL A 167 10.98 3.36 -2.33
N PRO A 168 11.78 2.37 -1.90
CA PRO A 168 13.20 2.58 -1.70
C PRO A 168 13.95 2.96 -2.98
N LEU A 169 13.52 2.43 -4.14
CA LEU A 169 14.09 2.81 -5.43
C LEU A 169 13.74 4.24 -5.80
N VAL A 170 12.48 4.65 -5.65
CA VAL A 170 12.05 6.03 -5.95
C VAL A 170 12.78 7.02 -5.03
N ALA A 171 12.87 6.74 -3.73
CA ALA A 171 13.62 7.57 -2.78
C ALA A 171 15.10 7.66 -3.16
N LYS A 172 15.70 6.56 -3.66
CA LYS A 172 17.08 6.57 -4.17
C LYS A 172 17.23 7.42 -5.43
N GLU A 173 16.32 7.31 -6.40
CA GLU A 173 16.35 8.13 -7.62
C GLU A 173 16.22 9.63 -7.27
N ILE A 174 15.34 9.99 -6.33
CA ILE A 174 15.24 11.38 -5.84
C ILE A 174 16.54 11.84 -5.17
N SER A 175 17.11 11.04 -4.27
CA SER A 175 18.37 11.38 -3.60
C SER A 175 19.51 11.60 -4.59
N ASN A 176 19.67 10.69 -5.56
CA ASN A 176 20.70 10.80 -6.59
C ASN A 176 20.46 12.00 -7.51
N GLY A 177 19.20 12.28 -7.86
CA GLY A 177 18.81 13.41 -8.68
C GLY A 177 19.10 14.76 -8.02
N ASN A 178 18.84 14.87 -6.71
CA ASN A 178 19.19 16.05 -5.93
C ASN A 178 20.70 16.28 -5.87
N GLU A 179 21.50 15.21 -5.71
CA GLU A 179 22.96 15.28 -5.67
C GLU A 179 23.59 15.64 -7.02
N ALA A 180 22.97 15.22 -8.13
CA ALA A 180 23.44 15.53 -9.48
C ALA A 180 23.29 17.01 -9.86
N GLY A 181 22.57 17.83 -9.07
CA GLY A 181 22.46 19.27 -9.32
C GLY A 181 21.59 19.63 -10.54
N ASN A 182 20.61 18.80 -10.90
CA ASN A 182 19.75 18.96 -12.08
C ASN A 182 18.74 20.14 -12.02
N GLY A 183 19.03 21.19 -11.24
CA GLY A 183 18.22 22.41 -11.11
C GLY A 183 16.98 22.29 -10.21
N LEU A 184 16.24 21.18 -10.28
CA LEU A 184 15.05 20.95 -9.44
C LEU A 184 15.38 20.01 -8.27
N VAL A 185 15.32 20.54 -7.04
CA VAL A 185 15.58 19.78 -5.80
C VAL A 185 14.28 19.43 -5.11
N ILE A 186 14.01 18.13 -4.95
CA ILE A 186 12.87 17.64 -4.19
C ILE A 186 13.29 17.53 -2.72
N ASN A 187 12.61 18.22 -1.80
CA ASN A 187 12.95 18.25 -0.38
C ASN A 187 12.57 16.94 0.37
N LEU A 188 13.16 15.82 -0.05
CA LEU A 188 12.93 14.48 0.51
C LEU A 188 13.37 14.43 1.97
N LYS A 189 12.44 14.06 2.86
CA LYS A 189 12.65 13.96 4.31
C LYS A 189 12.59 12.55 4.85
N GLY A 190 12.16 11.57 4.06
CA GLY A 190 12.08 10.18 4.49
C GLY A 190 11.06 9.38 3.67
N TYR A 191 10.83 8.14 4.07
CA TYR A 191 9.87 7.26 3.41
C TYR A 191 9.13 6.36 4.39
N LEU A 192 7.95 5.90 4.00
CA LEU A 192 7.04 5.11 4.83
C LEU A 192 6.61 3.84 4.10
N LEU A 193 6.54 2.72 4.81
CA LEU A 193 6.17 1.43 4.23
C LEU A 193 5.28 0.62 5.17
N GLY A 194 4.10 0.24 4.67
CA GLY A 194 3.16 -0.66 5.36
C GLY A 194 3.21 -2.08 4.81
N ASN A 195 3.38 -3.09 5.67
CA ASN A 195 3.45 -4.50 5.29
C ASN A 195 4.33 -4.75 4.04
N PRO A 196 5.59 -4.26 4.01
CA PRO A 196 6.37 -4.22 2.77
C PRO A 196 6.91 -5.59 2.37
N VAL A 197 6.64 -5.99 1.13
CA VAL A 197 7.42 -7.05 0.47
C VAL A 197 8.80 -6.51 0.18
N THR A 198 9.83 -7.14 0.74
CA THR A 198 11.22 -6.70 0.58
C THR A 198 12.07 -7.77 -0.10
N ASP A 199 11.93 -9.02 0.31
CA ASP A 199 12.60 -10.18 -0.25
C ASP A 199 11.69 -11.39 -0.10
N LEU A 200 11.25 -11.97 -1.22
CA LEU A 200 10.23 -13.01 -1.21
C LEU A 200 10.68 -14.27 -0.44
N ALA A 201 11.98 -14.57 -0.42
CA ALA A 201 12.48 -15.72 0.32
C ALA A 201 12.47 -15.44 1.83
N PHE A 202 12.86 -14.24 2.26
CA PHE A 202 12.69 -13.82 3.65
C PHE A 202 11.21 -13.80 4.05
N ASP A 203 10.38 -13.17 3.24
CA ASP A 203 9.00 -12.84 3.58
C ASP A 203 8.16 -14.12 3.72
N ARG A 204 8.21 -15.01 2.72
CA ARG A 204 7.38 -16.22 2.70
C ARG A 204 7.85 -17.28 3.71
N ASN A 205 9.14 -17.34 4.03
CA ASN A 205 9.63 -18.28 5.06
C ASN A 205 9.15 -17.93 6.48
N LYS A 206 8.58 -16.74 6.69
CA LYS A 206 7.98 -16.35 7.98
C LYS A 206 6.49 -16.67 8.10
N ILE A 207 5.85 -17.15 7.04
CA ILE A 207 4.43 -17.54 7.07
C ILE A 207 4.21 -18.71 8.03
N VAL A 208 5.02 -19.78 7.96
CA VAL A 208 4.88 -20.94 8.87
C VAL A 208 5.04 -20.55 10.34
N PRO A 209 6.12 -19.85 10.76
CA PRO A 209 6.25 -19.32 12.12
C PRO A 209 5.12 -18.37 12.54
N PHE A 210 4.62 -17.54 11.61
CA PHE A 210 3.49 -16.65 11.88
C PHE A 210 2.22 -17.45 12.19
N CYS A 211 1.87 -18.41 11.34
CA CYS A 211 0.70 -19.26 11.55
C CYS A 211 0.77 -20.01 12.87
N HIS A 212 1.95 -20.49 13.28
CA HIS A 212 2.14 -21.09 14.59
C HIS A 212 1.89 -20.07 15.72
N GLY A 213 2.50 -18.89 15.64
CA GLY A 213 2.32 -17.82 16.64
C GLY A 213 0.88 -17.30 16.75
N MET A 214 0.08 -17.43 15.70
CA MET A 214 -1.34 -17.08 15.68
C MET A 214 -2.27 -18.26 16.02
N GLY A 215 -1.73 -19.43 16.38
CA GLY A 215 -2.51 -20.62 16.73
C GLY A 215 -3.26 -21.27 15.56
N LEU A 216 -2.86 -20.99 14.32
CA LEU A 216 -3.48 -21.53 13.10
C LEU A 216 -3.01 -22.94 12.75
N ILE A 217 -1.90 -23.38 13.34
CA ILE A 217 -1.35 -24.74 13.20
C ILE A 217 -0.94 -25.29 14.57
N PRO A 218 -1.04 -26.62 14.79
CA PRO A 218 -0.60 -27.24 16.04
C PRO A 218 0.92 -27.28 16.18
N ASP A 219 1.42 -27.34 17.42
CA ASP A 219 2.86 -27.30 17.74
C ASP A 219 3.60 -28.51 17.15
N GLU A 220 2.97 -29.70 17.14
CA GLU A 220 3.55 -30.91 16.57
C GLU A 220 3.84 -30.75 15.07
N LEU A 221 2.93 -30.09 14.34
CA LEU A 221 3.11 -29.79 12.93
C LEU A 221 4.20 -28.73 12.72
N TYR A 222 4.22 -27.67 13.54
CA TYR A 222 5.25 -26.64 13.46
C TYR A 222 6.65 -27.21 13.71
N GLU A 223 6.83 -28.02 14.75
CA GLU A 223 8.11 -28.63 15.08
C GLU A 223 8.51 -29.69 14.04
N SER A 224 7.56 -30.42 13.45
CA SER A 224 7.84 -31.29 12.30
C SER A 224 8.33 -30.49 11.10
N LEU A 225 7.61 -29.45 10.69
CA LEU A 225 7.97 -28.55 9.59
C LEU A 225 9.37 -27.95 9.78
N LYS A 226 9.68 -27.48 10.99
CA LYS A 226 10.99 -26.89 11.31
C LYS A 226 12.12 -27.90 11.13
N ARG A 227 11.93 -29.15 11.60
CA ARG A 227 12.91 -30.23 11.43
C ARG A 227 13.02 -30.72 9.99
N SER A 228 11.89 -30.97 9.33
CA SER A 228 11.84 -31.58 8.00
C SER A 228 12.25 -30.60 6.90
N CYS A 229 11.86 -29.33 7.01
CA CYS A 229 12.08 -28.31 5.98
C CYS A 229 13.33 -27.44 6.23
N GLY A 230 13.96 -27.55 7.40
CA GLY A 230 15.19 -26.80 7.71
C GLY A 230 15.04 -25.28 7.64
N GLY A 231 13.83 -24.76 7.85
CA GLY A 231 13.51 -23.32 7.74
C GLY A 231 13.32 -22.79 6.31
N ASN A 232 13.37 -23.65 5.29
CA ASN A 232 13.02 -23.31 3.91
C ASN A 232 11.69 -23.98 3.52
N TYR A 233 10.61 -23.21 3.56
CA TYR A 233 9.24 -23.64 3.27
C TYR A 233 8.80 -23.31 1.83
N ILE A 234 9.70 -22.74 1.01
CA ILE A 234 9.37 -22.25 -0.34
C ILE A 234 9.97 -23.17 -1.40
N GLN A 235 11.29 -23.35 -1.35
CA GLN A 235 12.02 -24.15 -2.33
C GLN A 235 12.35 -25.51 -1.70
N ILE A 236 11.36 -26.38 -1.68
CA ILE A 236 11.45 -27.71 -1.07
C ILE A 236 11.93 -28.69 -2.14
N GLU A 237 13.02 -29.40 -1.84
CA GLU A 237 13.53 -30.46 -2.71
C GLU A 237 12.48 -31.55 -2.94
N PRO A 238 12.22 -32.00 -4.18
CA PRO A 238 11.23 -33.03 -4.46
C PRO A 238 11.47 -34.36 -3.72
N THR A 239 12.72 -34.63 -3.34
CA THR A 239 13.13 -35.81 -2.58
C THR A 239 12.81 -35.71 -1.09
N ASN A 240 12.54 -34.50 -0.56
CA ASN A 240 12.18 -34.28 0.83
C ASN A 240 10.68 -34.55 1.06
N VAL A 241 10.32 -35.83 0.98
CA VAL A 241 8.94 -36.31 1.09
C VAL A 241 8.28 -35.90 2.41
N GLN A 242 9.04 -35.87 3.51
CA GLN A 242 8.50 -35.49 4.82
C GLN A 242 8.10 -34.02 4.86
N CYS A 243 8.97 -33.11 4.43
CA CYS A 243 8.64 -31.69 4.37
C CYS A 243 7.45 -31.41 3.43
N LEU A 244 7.37 -32.11 2.29
CA LEU A 244 6.23 -31.98 1.37
C LEU A 244 4.90 -32.41 2.02
N LYS A 245 4.90 -33.50 2.79
CA LYS A 245 3.71 -33.98 3.54
C LYS A 245 3.31 -33.00 4.65
N ASP A 246 4.30 -32.49 5.38
CA ASP A 246 4.05 -31.53 6.46
C ASP A 246 3.51 -30.21 5.89
N MET A 247 4.07 -29.73 4.78
CA MET A 247 3.55 -28.56 4.08
C MET A 247 2.15 -28.78 3.49
N GLN A 248 1.82 -30.00 3.06
CA GLN A 248 0.46 -30.33 2.67
C GLN A 248 -0.51 -30.21 3.86
N SER A 249 -0.10 -30.69 5.04
CA SER A 249 -0.89 -30.58 6.27
C SER A 249 -1.04 -29.12 6.70
N PHE A 250 0.04 -28.34 6.60
CA PHE A 250 0.03 -26.89 6.81
C PHE A 250 -1.01 -26.19 5.93
N HIS A 251 -0.99 -26.44 4.62
CA HIS A 251 -1.96 -25.83 3.69
C HIS A 251 -3.40 -26.24 3.99
N LYS A 252 -3.64 -27.45 4.50
CA LYS A 252 -4.99 -27.86 4.96
C LYS A 252 -5.45 -27.05 6.16
N CYS A 253 -4.57 -26.81 7.14
CA CYS A 253 -4.90 -26.03 8.34
C CYS A 253 -5.28 -24.58 8.01
N ILE A 254 -4.56 -23.94 7.10
CA ILE A 254 -4.81 -22.54 6.73
C ILE A 254 -5.84 -22.37 5.60
N SER A 255 -6.42 -23.47 5.13
CA SER A 255 -7.42 -23.45 4.06
C SER A 255 -8.67 -22.70 4.52
N GLY A 256 -9.16 -21.77 3.67
CA GLY A 256 -10.35 -20.97 3.97
C GLY A 256 -10.10 -19.71 4.79
N LEU A 257 -8.85 -19.41 5.18
CA LEU A 257 -8.49 -18.15 5.83
C LEU A 257 -8.35 -17.01 4.81
N ASN A 258 -8.68 -15.79 5.24
CA ASN A 258 -8.29 -14.58 4.51
C ASN A 258 -6.81 -14.26 4.81
N PRO A 259 -5.89 -14.40 3.84
CA PRO A 259 -4.47 -14.24 4.12
C PRO A 259 -4.06 -12.77 4.36
N TYR A 260 -4.86 -11.80 3.91
CA TYR A 260 -4.53 -10.38 4.08
C TYR A 260 -4.92 -9.83 5.45
N GLN A 261 -5.84 -10.52 6.14
CA GLN A 261 -6.30 -10.19 7.48
C GLN A 261 -6.96 -11.44 8.06
N ILE A 262 -6.22 -12.23 8.85
CA ILE A 262 -6.66 -13.57 9.28
C ILE A 262 -7.89 -13.58 10.20
N LEU A 263 -8.27 -12.44 10.77
CA LEU A 263 -9.50 -12.31 11.56
C LEU A 263 -10.75 -12.03 10.71
N GLU A 264 -10.58 -11.62 9.46
CA GLU A 264 -11.69 -11.33 8.56
C GLU A 264 -12.19 -12.59 7.84
N PRO A 265 -13.49 -12.67 7.51
CA PRO A 265 -14.01 -13.76 6.69
C PRO A 265 -13.36 -13.78 5.31
N LEU A 266 -13.18 -14.97 4.75
CA LEU A 266 -12.75 -15.12 3.36
C LEU A 266 -13.87 -14.70 2.41
N CYS A 267 -13.73 -13.50 1.85
CA CYS A 267 -14.69 -12.91 0.93
C CYS A 267 -14.33 -13.19 -0.53
N VAL A 268 -15.36 -13.32 -1.39
CA VAL A 268 -15.19 -13.44 -2.84
C VAL A 268 -14.33 -12.30 -3.36
N PHE A 269 -13.28 -12.64 -4.10
CA PHE A 269 -12.39 -11.66 -4.72
C PHE A 269 -13.04 -11.06 -5.95
N VAL A 270 -13.21 -9.73 -5.95
CA VAL A 270 -13.80 -9.01 -7.09
C VAL A 270 -12.69 -8.82 -8.14
N SER A 271 -12.60 -9.74 -9.10
CA SER A 271 -11.80 -9.60 -10.31
C SER A 271 -12.68 -9.75 -11.54
N SER A 272 -12.49 -8.89 -12.55
CA SER A 272 -13.19 -8.96 -13.84
C SER A 272 -12.89 -10.23 -14.65
N LYS A 273 -11.88 -11.01 -14.23
CA LYS A 273 -11.64 -12.38 -14.69
C LYS A 273 -11.21 -13.22 -13.47
N PRO A 274 -12.02 -14.18 -13.00
CA PRO A 274 -11.58 -15.16 -12.00
C PRO A 274 -10.71 -16.21 -12.72
N LYS A 275 -9.52 -15.79 -13.18
CA LYS A 275 -8.46 -16.72 -13.53
C LYS A 275 -7.44 -16.63 -12.42
N GLU A 276 -7.21 -17.78 -11.80
CA GLU A 276 -6.08 -18.17 -10.96
C GLU A 276 -5.18 -17.00 -10.54
N MET A 277 -5.17 -16.67 -9.25
CA MET A 277 -4.02 -15.96 -8.68
C MET A 277 -2.78 -16.84 -8.91
N VAL A 278 -2.07 -16.59 -10.01
CA VAL A 278 -0.82 -17.27 -10.34
C VAL A 278 0.22 -16.84 -9.32
N GLY A 279 0.47 -17.73 -8.34
CA GLY A 279 1.60 -17.72 -7.43
C GLY A 279 2.20 -19.12 -7.39
N ASP A 280 3.43 -19.23 -7.89
CA ASP A 280 4.34 -20.38 -7.92
C ASP A 280 3.85 -21.68 -8.58
N ARG A 281 4.34 -21.88 -9.81
CA ARG A 281 4.51 -23.21 -10.43
C ARG A 281 5.43 -24.07 -9.55
N ARG A 282 4.86 -24.70 -8.52
CA ARG A 282 5.27 -25.93 -7.80
C ARG A 282 4.58 -26.10 -6.43
N SER A 283 3.53 -25.34 -6.11
CA SER A 283 2.64 -25.69 -5.00
C SER A 283 1.48 -26.56 -5.50
N ILE A 284 1.31 -27.77 -4.96
CA ILE A 284 0.16 -28.66 -5.17
C ILE A 284 -1.06 -28.08 -4.39
N SER A 285 -1.48 -26.87 -4.74
CA SER A 285 -2.67 -26.22 -4.18
C SER A 285 -3.54 -25.54 -5.26
N GLN A 286 -3.39 -25.94 -6.52
CA GLN A 286 -3.99 -25.26 -7.67
C GLN A 286 -5.43 -25.68 -8.03
N ASN A 287 -6.20 -26.34 -7.16
CA ASN A 287 -7.50 -26.91 -7.60
C ASN A 287 -8.65 -26.86 -6.59
N TYR A 288 -8.91 -25.71 -5.96
CA TYR A 288 -10.12 -25.59 -5.13
C TYR A 288 -10.85 -24.25 -5.26
N TYR A 289 -11.22 -23.90 -6.49
CA TYR A 289 -12.38 -23.02 -6.76
C TYR A 289 -13.05 -23.50 -8.05
N LYS A 290 -13.85 -24.58 -7.95
CA LYS A 290 -14.72 -25.02 -9.05
C LYS A 290 -16.18 -24.75 -8.71
N ILE A 291 -16.77 -23.96 -9.60
CA ILE A 291 -18.19 -23.92 -9.99
C ILE A 291 -19.12 -23.24 -8.98
N LEU A 292 -19.51 -22.00 -9.27
CA LEU A 292 -20.90 -21.52 -9.25
C LEU A 292 -20.96 -20.18 -10.04
N ASP A 293 -21.81 -20.19 -11.06
CA ASP A 293 -22.43 -19.06 -11.78
C ASP A 293 -21.59 -18.11 -12.70
N PRO A 294 -22.06 -17.71 -13.91
CA PRO A 294 -21.36 -16.81 -14.83
C PRO A 294 -21.33 -15.33 -14.41
N GLN A 295 -21.90 -14.97 -13.26
CA GLN A 295 -21.85 -13.62 -12.71
C GLN A 295 -20.93 -13.62 -11.48
N PRO A 296 -19.96 -12.69 -11.35
CA PRO A 296 -19.11 -12.66 -10.17
C PRO A 296 -20.01 -12.51 -8.92
N PRO A 297 -19.91 -13.42 -7.94
CA PRO A 297 -20.76 -13.34 -6.76
C PRO A 297 -20.45 -12.02 -6.06
N ILE A 298 -21.49 -11.19 -5.90
CA ILE A 298 -21.38 -9.90 -5.21
C ILE A 298 -20.90 -10.20 -3.78
N PRO A 299 -19.76 -9.63 -3.33
CA PRO A 299 -19.31 -9.84 -1.95
C PRO A 299 -20.38 -9.41 -0.97
N ALA A 300 -20.52 -10.12 0.14
CA ALA A 300 -21.50 -9.77 1.17
C ALA A 300 -21.26 -8.34 1.70
N ILE A 301 -22.35 -7.67 2.06
CA ILE A 301 -22.29 -6.36 2.75
C ILE A 301 -21.64 -6.60 4.11
N GLY A 302 -20.44 -6.07 4.32
CA GLY A 302 -19.58 -6.35 5.49
C GLY A 302 -18.20 -6.90 5.12
N CYS A 303 -18.04 -7.42 3.90
CA CYS A 303 -16.73 -7.78 3.35
C CYS A 303 -15.93 -6.53 2.94
N ARG A 304 -14.63 -6.49 3.25
CA ARG A 304 -13.71 -5.47 2.73
C ARG A 304 -13.74 -5.38 1.19
N ASN A 305 -13.92 -6.52 0.52
CA ASN A 305 -14.05 -6.61 -0.94
C ASN A 305 -15.28 -5.90 -1.50
N TYR A 306 -16.34 -5.69 -0.71
CA TYR A 306 -17.50 -4.92 -1.13
C TYR A 306 -17.13 -3.46 -1.43
N GLY A 307 -16.26 -2.86 -0.61
CA GLY A 307 -15.71 -1.52 -0.88
C GLY A 307 -14.95 -1.45 -2.20
N TYR A 308 -14.24 -2.51 -2.57
CA TYR A 308 -13.52 -2.58 -3.86
C TYR A 308 -14.47 -2.70 -5.05
N LEU A 309 -15.60 -3.42 -4.88
CA LEU A 309 -16.67 -3.45 -5.87
C LEU A 309 -17.27 -2.05 -6.07
N LEU A 310 -17.56 -1.34 -4.98
CA LEU A 310 -18.07 0.04 -5.06
C LEU A 310 -17.07 0.98 -5.74
N ALA A 311 -15.78 0.86 -5.42
CA ALA A 311 -14.72 1.62 -6.08
C ALA A 311 -14.73 1.35 -7.59
N TYR A 312 -14.82 0.09 -8.02
CA TYR A 312 -14.88 -0.28 -9.43
C TYR A 312 -16.08 0.36 -10.16
N TYR A 313 -17.28 0.33 -9.57
CA TYR A 313 -18.43 1.00 -10.17
C TYR A 313 -18.26 2.52 -10.23
N TRP A 314 -17.77 3.11 -9.14
CA TRP A 314 -17.54 4.56 -9.06
C TRP A 314 -16.52 5.04 -10.10
N THR A 315 -15.37 4.37 -10.24
CA THR A 315 -14.32 4.73 -11.21
C THR A 315 -14.73 4.57 -12.67
N ASN A 316 -15.69 3.69 -12.93
CA ASN A 316 -16.18 3.41 -14.27
C ASN A 316 -17.46 4.19 -14.61
N ASP A 317 -17.95 5.04 -13.70
CA ASP A 317 -19.00 6.00 -14.01
C ASP A 317 -18.42 7.13 -14.87
N ILE A 318 -19.03 7.38 -16.03
CA ILE A 318 -18.57 8.40 -16.96
C ILE A 318 -18.53 9.80 -16.36
N ARG A 319 -19.43 10.11 -15.42
CA ARG A 319 -19.48 11.40 -14.74
C ARG A 319 -18.27 11.55 -13.82
N VAL A 320 -17.85 10.47 -13.17
CA VAL A 320 -16.66 10.43 -12.33
C VAL A 320 -15.41 10.57 -13.20
N GLN A 321 -15.30 9.82 -14.29
CA GLN A 321 -14.16 9.94 -15.21
C GLN A 321 -14.02 11.35 -15.80
N ASN A 322 -15.14 11.99 -16.17
CA ASN A 322 -15.14 13.36 -16.64
C ASN A 322 -14.70 14.35 -15.55
N ALA A 323 -15.16 14.16 -14.31
CA ALA A 323 -14.77 15.00 -13.18
C ALA A 323 -13.29 14.83 -12.79
N LEU A 324 -12.73 13.63 -12.97
CA LEU A 324 -11.32 13.33 -12.78
C LEU A 324 -10.45 13.68 -14.01
N HIS A 325 -11.06 14.22 -15.07
CA HIS A 325 -10.39 14.54 -16.34
C HIS A 325 -9.64 13.35 -16.98
N ILE A 326 -10.21 12.15 -16.86
CA ILE A 326 -9.63 10.95 -17.46
C ILE A 326 -9.71 11.04 -18.98
N GLN A 327 -8.57 10.92 -19.66
CA GLN A 327 -8.53 10.85 -21.11
C GLN A 327 -9.03 9.48 -21.58
N LYS A 328 -10.05 9.48 -22.46
CA LYS A 328 -10.53 8.26 -23.11
C LYS A 328 -9.58 7.84 -24.22
N VAL A 329 -8.54 7.11 -23.86
CA VAL A 329 -7.55 6.57 -24.82
C VAL A 329 -7.86 5.13 -25.21
N SER A 330 -8.67 4.43 -24.41
CA SER A 330 -9.19 3.10 -24.73
C SER A 330 -10.60 2.93 -24.16
N ASN A 331 -11.30 1.90 -24.63
CA ASN A 331 -12.56 1.43 -24.03
C ASN A 331 -12.33 0.51 -22.81
N GLU A 332 -11.08 0.42 -22.32
CA GLU A 332 -10.79 -0.40 -21.14
C GLU A 332 -11.42 0.23 -19.90
N LYS A 333 -12.03 -0.63 -19.08
CA LYS A 333 -12.55 -0.23 -17.77
C LYS A 333 -11.41 -0.12 -16.78
N TRP A 334 -11.50 0.87 -15.89
CA TRP A 334 -10.62 0.96 -14.73
C TRP A 334 -10.73 -0.33 -13.90
N GLN A 335 -9.60 -0.87 -13.51
CA GLN A 335 -9.51 -2.05 -12.64
C GLN A 335 -8.63 -1.72 -11.45
N ARG A 336 -9.02 -2.25 -10.27
CA ARG A 336 -8.22 -2.11 -9.07
C ARG A 336 -6.88 -2.79 -9.23
N CYS A 337 -6.84 -4.07 -9.60
CA CYS A 337 -5.62 -4.84 -9.79
C CYS A 337 -5.62 -5.47 -11.18
N LYS A 338 -4.79 -4.96 -12.10
CA LYS A 338 -4.64 -5.49 -13.47
C LYS A 338 -3.54 -6.56 -13.59
N TYR A 339 -3.87 -7.81 -13.28
CA TYR A 339 -2.89 -8.92 -13.21
C TYR A 339 -2.29 -9.36 -14.55
N ASP A 340 -2.86 -8.98 -15.68
CA ASP A 340 -2.38 -9.31 -17.02
C ASP A 340 -1.39 -8.29 -17.59
N LEU A 341 -0.86 -7.39 -16.75
CA LEU A 341 0.18 -6.44 -17.15
C LEU A 341 1.53 -7.15 -17.35
N PRO A 342 2.21 -6.93 -18.50
CA PRO A 342 3.57 -7.42 -18.71
C PRO A 342 4.55 -6.65 -17.82
N TYR A 343 4.87 -7.22 -16.65
CA TYR A 343 5.74 -6.64 -15.63
C TYR A 343 7.03 -7.44 -15.43
N LEU A 344 8.18 -6.76 -15.45
CA LEU A 344 9.48 -7.37 -15.15
C LEU A 344 9.84 -7.22 -13.67
N PHE A 345 9.88 -8.34 -12.96
CA PHE A 345 10.33 -8.47 -11.57
C PHE A 345 11.86 -8.55 -11.53
N GLN A 346 12.52 -7.40 -11.44
CA GLN A 346 13.97 -7.27 -11.53
C GLN A 346 14.65 -7.15 -10.15
N VAL A 347 13.90 -6.73 -9.14
CA VAL A 347 14.40 -6.52 -7.78
C VAL A 347 14.09 -7.77 -6.97
N GLN A 348 15.11 -8.58 -6.72
CA GLN A 348 14.97 -9.74 -5.84
C GLN A 348 14.75 -9.29 -4.38
N SER A 349 15.63 -8.41 -3.90
CA SER A 349 15.63 -7.86 -2.54
C SER A 349 15.71 -6.34 -2.55
N SER A 350 14.90 -5.66 -1.72
CA SER A 350 14.99 -4.21 -1.51
C SER A 350 15.82 -3.79 -0.29
N ILE A 351 16.29 -4.75 0.51
CA ILE A 351 17.12 -4.53 1.72
C ILE A 351 18.36 -3.66 1.42
N PRO A 352 19.13 -3.87 0.32
CA PRO A 352 20.28 -3.02 0.02
C PRO A 352 19.92 -1.54 -0.21
N TYR A 353 18.71 -1.25 -0.71
CA TYR A 353 18.26 0.13 -0.90
C TYR A 353 17.87 0.79 0.43
N HIS A 354 17.30 0.04 1.38
CA HIS A 354 17.11 0.52 2.75
C HIS A 354 18.43 0.89 3.42
N ALA A 355 19.46 0.04 3.27
CA ALA A 355 20.80 0.32 3.78
C ALA A 355 21.43 1.56 3.11
N PHE A 356 21.28 1.72 1.80
CA PHE A 356 21.73 2.91 1.07
C PHE A 356 21.07 4.19 1.60
N LEU A 357 19.75 4.21 1.71
CA LEU A 357 19.00 5.38 2.21
C LEU A 357 19.33 5.70 3.66
N SER A 358 19.56 4.67 4.48
CA SER A 358 20.03 4.82 5.87
C SER A 358 21.38 5.52 5.93
N LYS A 359 22.34 5.14 5.08
CA LYS A 359 23.66 5.79 4.98
C LYS A 359 23.57 7.24 4.51
N LYS A 360 22.57 7.57 3.69
CA LYS A 360 22.27 8.96 3.28
C LYS A 360 21.55 9.77 4.37
N GLY A 361 21.17 9.14 5.49
CA GLY A 361 20.54 9.81 6.62
C GLY A 361 19.03 10.03 6.47
N TYR A 362 18.36 9.35 5.52
CA TYR A 362 16.91 9.44 5.39
C TYR A 362 16.21 8.55 6.44
N PRO A 363 15.41 9.14 7.34
CA PRO A 363 14.62 8.36 8.28
C PRO A 363 13.53 7.57 7.55
N SER A 364 13.11 6.46 8.16
CA SER A 364 12.02 5.64 7.64
C SER A 364 11.06 5.19 8.73
N LEU A 365 9.78 5.08 8.37
CA LEU A 365 8.76 4.42 9.18
C LEU A 365 8.32 3.15 8.46
N ILE A 366 8.64 2.01 9.06
CA ILE A 366 8.18 0.71 8.59
C ILE A 366 7.10 0.25 9.56
N TYR A 367 5.95 -0.18 9.06
CA TYR A 367 4.90 -0.72 9.91
C TYR A 367 4.29 -1.98 9.32
N SER A 368 3.75 -2.85 10.18
CA SER A 368 3.06 -4.08 9.77
C SER A 368 1.77 -4.23 10.57
N GLY A 369 0.64 -4.46 9.89
CA GLY A 369 -0.52 -5.05 10.55
C GLY A 369 -0.14 -6.42 11.13
N ASP A 370 -0.46 -6.65 12.41
CA ASP A 370 -0.02 -7.85 13.14
C ASP A 370 -0.79 -9.13 12.77
N HIS A 371 -1.82 -9.02 11.91
CA HIS A 371 -2.63 -10.13 11.42
C HIS A 371 -2.59 -10.30 9.88
N ASP A 372 -1.64 -9.64 9.20
CA ASP A 372 -1.38 -9.89 7.77
C ASP A 372 -0.51 -11.15 7.61
N MET A 373 -1.04 -12.19 7.00
CA MET A 373 -0.30 -13.43 6.71
C MET A 373 0.48 -13.34 5.41
N VAL A 374 0.13 -12.46 4.47
CA VAL A 374 0.83 -12.32 3.18
C VAL A 374 2.21 -11.71 3.37
N VAL A 375 2.31 -10.69 4.22
CA VAL A 375 3.58 -10.11 4.67
C VAL A 375 3.58 -10.05 6.20
N PRO A 376 3.91 -11.17 6.87
CA PRO A 376 3.91 -11.24 8.32
C PRO A 376 4.81 -10.18 8.96
N PHE A 377 4.39 -9.63 10.10
CA PHE A 377 5.23 -8.73 10.87
C PHE A 377 6.60 -9.35 11.22
N LEU A 378 6.63 -10.68 11.41
CA LEU A 378 7.86 -11.47 11.61
C LEU A 378 8.84 -11.38 10.43
N ALA A 379 8.35 -11.30 9.19
CA ALA A 379 9.18 -11.06 8.01
C ALA A 379 9.82 -9.69 8.06
N THR A 380 9.00 -8.68 8.39
CA THR A 380 9.47 -7.30 8.49
C THR A 380 10.54 -7.15 9.57
N GLU A 381 10.31 -7.73 10.75
CA GLU A 381 11.32 -7.77 11.80
C GLU A 381 12.61 -8.47 11.38
N ALA A 382 12.52 -9.58 10.64
CA ALA A 382 13.68 -10.37 10.26
C ALA A 382 14.64 -9.61 9.34
N TRP A 383 14.13 -8.93 8.30
CA TRP A 383 15.00 -8.17 7.42
C TRP A 383 15.53 -6.91 8.10
N ILE A 384 14.74 -6.24 8.96
CA ILE A 384 15.22 -5.10 9.75
C ILE A 384 16.38 -5.53 10.65
N LYS A 385 16.24 -6.68 11.34
CA LYS A 385 17.32 -7.26 12.16
C LYS A 385 18.57 -7.58 11.32
N SER A 386 18.42 -8.05 10.08
CA SER A 386 19.56 -8.33 9.19
C SER A 386 20.38 -7.10 8.80
N LEU A 387 19.84 -5.88 8.95
CA LEU A 387 20.59 -4.64 8.73
C LEU A 387 21.57 -4.31 9.87
N ASN A 388 21.45 -5.00 11.02
CA ASN A 388 22.37 -4.91 12.14
C ASN A 388 22.59 -3.49 12.71
N TYR A 389 21.51 -2.69 12.76
CA TYR A 389 21.53 -1.40 13.46
C TYR A 389 21.17 -1.58 14.94
N SER A 390 21.84 -0.83 15.82
CA SER A 390 21.54 -0.83 17.25
C SER A 390 20.16 -0.23 17.55
N VAL A 391 19.47 -0.78 18.54
CA VAL A 391 18.23 -0.23 19.08
C VAL A 391 18.54 1.02 19.91
N VAL A 392 17.77 2.08 19.73
CA VAL A 392 17.91 3.36 20.46
C VAL A 392 16.65 3.77 21.21
N ASP A 393 15.51 3.15 20.90
CA ASP A 393 14.27 3.20 21.68
C ASP A 393 13.73 1.77 21.75
N GLU A 394 13.63 1.23 22.96
CA GLU A 394 13.26 -0.16 23.22
C GLU A 394 11.82 -0.47 22.83
N TRP A 395 11.50 -1.76 22.70
CA TRP A 395 10.17 -2.21 22.32
C TRP A 395 9.12 -1.79 23.36
N ARG A 396 8.15 -0.98 22.93
CA ARG A 396 7.10 -0.45 23.80
C ARG A 396 5.79 -0.29 23.06
N SER A 397 4.67 -0.30 23.80
CA SER A 397 3.36 -0.04 23.22
C SER A 397 3.22 1.42 22.78
N TRP A 398 2.43 1.66 21.73
CA TRP A 398 1.89 2.97 21.40
C TRP A 398 0.37 2.97 21.56
N ILE A 399 -0.20 4.12 21.93
CA ILE A 399 -1.58 4.25 22.40
C ILE A 399 -2.34 5.19 21.46
N VAL A 400 -3.56 4.82 21.08
CA VAL A 400 -4.53 5.67 20.38
C VAL A 400 -5.86 5.58 21.07
N ASP A 401 -6.40 6.75 21.43
CA ASP A 401 -7.70 6.90 22.09
C ASP A 401 -7.82 6.03 23.36
N GLY A 402 -6.74 6.01 24.15
CA GLY A 402 -6.65 5.25 25.41
C GLY A 402 -6.45 3.74 25.25
N GLN A 403 -6.32 3.23 24.02
CA GLN A 403 -6.13 1.81 23.74
C GLN A 403 -4.77 1.54 23.10
N ILE A 404 -4.17 0.38 23.38
CA ILE A 404 -2.96 -0.07 22.70
C ILE A 404 -3.28 -0.22 21.22
N GLY A 405 -2.65 0.61 20.38
CA GLY A 405 -2.76 0.53 18.93
C GLY A 405 -1.70 -0.37 18.30
N GLY A 406 -0.65 -0.71 19.05
CA GLY A 406 0.39 -1.65 18.64
C GLY A 406 1.67 -1.43 19.44
N TYR A 407 2.79 -1.86 18.89
CA TYR A 407 4.11 -1.74 19.52
C TYR A 407 5.12 -1.11 18.57
N THR A 408 6.17 -0.49 19.09
CA THR A 408 7.18 0.20 18.30
C THR A 408 8.56 0.14 18.92
N ARG A 409 9.60 0.27 18.09
CA ARG A 409 11.00 0.52 18.47
C ARG A 409 11.71 1.35 17.41
N THR A 410 12.79 2.01 17.79
CA THR A 410 13.61 2.83 16.89
C THR A 410 15.06 2.36 16.88
N TYR A 411 15.70 2.45 15.72
CA TYR A 411 17.08 2.05 15.48
C TYR A 411 18.00 3.25 15.21
N SER A 412 19.31 3.07 15.37
CA SER A 412 20.33 4.12 15.25
C SER A 412 20.44 4.77 13.88
N ASN A 413 19.92 4.14 12.82
CA ASN A 413 19.81 4.70 11.48
C ASN A 413 18.56 5.60 11.28
N HIS A 414 17.84 5.94 12.35
CA HIS A 414 16.56 6.68 12.31
C HIS A 414 15.42 5.93 11.61
N MET A 415 15.51 4.60 11.51
CA MET A 415 14.38 3.74 11.17
C MET A 415 13.53 3.51 12.41
N THR A 416 12.22 3.67 12.29
CA THR A 416 11.23 3.27 13.29
C THR A 416 10.42 2.11 12.74
N TYR A 417 10.30 1.05 13.53
CA TYR A 417 9.43 -0.07 13.24
C TYR A 417 8.21 -0.05 14.16
N ALA A 418 7.01 -0.29 13.63
CA ALA A 418 5.80 -0.40 14.41
C ALA A 418 4.91 -1.57 13.96
N THR A 419 4.30 -2.28 14.89
CA THR A 419 3.13 -3.12 14.60
C THR A 419 1.86 -2.29 14.73
N VAL A 420 0.84 -2.62 13.95
CA VAL A 420 -0.52 -2.10 14.08
C VAL A 420 -1.40 -3.25 14.51
N LYS A 421 -1.94 -3.16 15.72
CA LYS A 421 -2.80 -4.17 16.32
C LYS A 421 -4.16 -4.16 15.64
N ALA A 422 -4.60 -5.30 15.13
CA ALA A 422 -5.96 -5.46 14.63
C ALA A 422 -6.99 -5.05 15.69
N ARG A 423 -8.09 -4.43 15.24
CA ARG A 423 -9.27 -4.10 16.04
C ARG A 423 -10.49 -4.77 15.42
#